data_AF-A0A367WAY8-F1
#
_entry.id   AF-A0A367WAY8-F1
#
_cell.length_a   1.000
_cell.length_b   1.000
_cell.length_c   1.000
_cell.angle_alpha   90.00
_cell.angle_beta   90.00
_cell.angle_gamma   90.00
#
_symmetry.space_group_name_H-M   'P 1'
#
loop_
_entity.id
_entity.type
_entity.pdbx_description
1 polymer ?
#
loop_
_entity_poly.entity_id
_entity_poly.type
_entity_poly.pdbx_seq_one_letter_code
_entity_poly.pdbx_strand_id
1 'polypeptide(L)'
;MLSQSGYPNNLLRAFEQERENLLRLAARRLGDLEEARDIVQDAFIRAAGASDQSIDDRPAYLRTIVINLVRDRMRRRNSAGVMVDLQQESDPLEWTAADTPSVEQVIYHRQRLEAFEKALRTLTPRSREVFILRKLHGKSHDEIASVTGLSQSAIEKHLYRALSACRDILEKLD
;
A
#
# COMPACT_ATOMS: atom_id res chain seq x y z
N MET A 1 1.89 34.62 -12.81
CA MET A 1 2.41 33.45 -13.54
C MET A 1 3.76 33.07 -12.95
N LEU A 2 3.78 32.44 -11.78
CA LEU A 2 5.02 32.02 -11.12
C LEU A 2 5.35 30.57 -11.51
N SER A 3 6.59 30.41 -11.93
CA SER A 3 7.26 29.30 -12.60
C SER A 3 6.99 27.88 -12.07
N GLN A 4 6.95 26.96 -13.04
CA GLN A 4 7.07 25.51 -12.88
C GLN A 4 8.26 25.15 -12.00
N SER A 5 7.99 24.61 -10.81
CA SER A 5 9.03 24.12 -9.90
C SER A 5 9.59 22.77 -10.37
N GLY A 6 10.83 22.78 -10.87
CA GLY A 6 11.97 22.07 -10.27
C GLY A 6 12.04 20.53 -10.16
N TYR A 7 11.05 19.73 -10.55
CA TYR A 7 11.15 18.27 -10.39
C TYR A 7 11.58 17.55 -11.69
N PRO A 8 12.74 16.86 -11.72
CA PRO A 8 13.30 16.25 -12.93
C PRO A 8 12.55 15.01 -13.41
N ASN A 9 11.58 14.49 -12.65
CA ASN A 9 10.91 13.21 -12.89
C ASN A 9 9.39 13.33 -12.65
N ASN A 10 8.55 12.75 -13.52
CA ASN A 10 7.08 12.77 -13.41
C ASN A 10 6.58 12.12 -12.12
N LEU A 11 7.31 11.14 -11.58
CA LEU A 11 6.98 10.52 -10.29
C LEU A 11 7.01 11.54 -9.14
N LEU A 12 7.97 12.47 -9.13
CA LEU A 12 8.06 13.51 -8.10
C LEU A 12 6.97 14.56 -8.24
N ARG A 13 6.54 14.88 -9.47
CA ARG A 13 5.38 15.75 -9.69
C ARG A 13 4.09 15.10 -9.19
N ALA A 14 3.89 13.82 -9.49
CA ALA A 14 2.76 13.05 -8.97
C ALA A 14 2.82 12.97 -7.43
N PHE A 15 4.02 12.89 -6.86
CA PHE A 15 4.21 12.92 -5.41
C PHE A 15 3.70 14.22 -4.79
N GLU A 16 4.11 15.38 -5.31
CA GLU A 16 3.66 16.65 -4.75
C GLU A 16 2.14 16.83 -4.87
N GLN A 17 1.54 16.34 -5.96
CA GLN A 17 0.08 16.35 -6.14
C GLN A 17 -0.65 15.44 -5.14
N GLU A 18 -0.06 14.30 -4.77
CA GLU A 18 -0.65 13.32 -3.85
C GLU A 18 -0.19 13.49 -2.40
N ARG A 19 0.71 14.44 -2.11
CA ARG A 19 1.42 14.56 -0.82
C ARG A 19 0.47 14.60 0.37
N GLU A 20 -0.60 15.38 0.28
CA GLU A 20 -1.59 15.47 1.36
C GLU A 20 -2.37 14.16 1.56
N ASN A 21 -2.76 13.49 0.47
CA ASN A 21 -3.44 12.20 0.54
C ASN A 21 -2.54 11.12 1.14
N LEU A 22 -1.25 11.13 0.78
CA LEU A 22 -0.24 10.24 1.34
C LEU A 22 -0.03 10.50 2.85
N LEU A 23 0.00 11.77 3.26
CA LEU A 23 0.09 12.16 4.67
C LEU A 23 -1.14 11.72 5.46
N ARG A 24 -2.35 11.98 4.95
CA ARG A 24 -3.62 11.52 5.55
C ARG A 24 -3.66 9.99 5.68
N LEU A 25 -3.25 9.27 4.64
CA LEU A 25 -3.15 7.81 4.64
C LEU A 25 -2.20 7.29 5.72
N ALA A 26 -1.02 7.90 5.87
CA ALA A 26 -0.05 7.51 6.89
C ALA A 26 -0.56 7.84 8.30
N ALA A 27 -1.08 9.04 8.51
CA ALA A 27 -1.58 9.51 9.81
C ALA A 27 -2.74 8.64 10.30
N ARG A 28 -3.70 8.29 9.44
CA ARG A 28 -4.81 7.39 9.78
C ARG A 28 -4.35 6.00 10.24
N ARG A 29 -3.21 5.52 9.73
CA ARG A 29 -2.70 4.19 10.08
C ARG A 29 -1.77 4.18 11.29
N LEU A 30 -1.09 5.30 11.56
CA LEU A 30 -0.12 5.41 12.66
C LEU A 30 -0.72 6.01 13.92
N GLY A 31 -1.82 6.77 13.80
CA GLY A 31 -2.39 7.56 14.89
C GLY A 31 -1.53 8.76 15.30
N ASP A 32 -0.49 9.09 14.53
CA ASP A 32 0.50 10.12 14.84
C ASP A 32 0.86 10.91 13.56
N LEU A 33 0.68 12.24 13.61
CA LEU A 33 0.92 13.13 12.47
C LEU A 33 2.41 13.39 12.23
N GLU A 34 3.24 13.48 13.26
CA GLU A 34 4.68 13.70 13.08
C GLU A 34 5.32 12.45 12.48
N GLU A 35 4.99 11.27 12.99
CA GLU A 35 5.46 10.03 12.35
C GLU A 35 4.93 9.88 10.92
N ALA A 36 3.70 10.34 10.64
CA ALA A 36 3.18 10.33 9.27
C ALA A 36 3.99 11.24 8.34
N ARG A 37 4.44 12.41 8.82
CA ARG A 37 5.32 13.31 8.04
C ARG A 37 6.65 12.64 7.75
N ASP A 38 7.25 11.96 8.73
CA ASP A 38 8.49 11.20 8.53
C ASP A 38 8.30 10.13 7.45
N ILE A 39 7.20 9.38 7.48
CA ILE A 39 6.91 8.35 6.48
C ILE A 39 6.76 8.96 5.08
N VAL A 40 6.06 10.08 4.95
CA VAL A 40 5.91 10.76 3.65
C VAL A 40 7.27 11.28 3.18
N GLN A 41 8.10 11.79 4.06
CA GLN A 41 9.45 12.24 3.72
C GLN A 41 10.33 11.07 3.22
N ASP A 42 10.32 9.95 3.93
CA ASP A 42 11.01 8.73 3.51
C ASP A 42 10.49 8.22 2.15
N ALA A 43 9.17 8.30 1.92
CA ALA A 43 8.56 7.92 0.66
C ALA A 43 9.02 8.82 -0.50
N PHE A 44 9.16 10.13 -0.25
CA PHE A 44 9.69 11.08 -1.22
C PHE A 44 11.12 10.73 -1.61
N ILE A 45 11.99 10.45 -0.63
CA ILE A 45 13.39 10.06 -0.89
C ILE A 45 13.45 8.78 -1.72
N ARG A 46 12.62 7.77 -1.42
CA ARG A 46 12.52 6.54 -2.21
C ARG A 46 12.03 6.79 -3.62
N ALA A 47 11.04 7.67 -3.80
CA ALA A 47 10.54 8.06 -5.12
C ALA A 47 11.58 8.82 -5.94
N ALA A 48 12.37 9.69 -5.31
CA ALA A 48 13.44 10.44 -5.97
C ALA A 48 14.56 9.53 -6.51
N GLY A 49 14.82 8.40 -5.83
CA GLY A 49 15.79 7.40 -6.27
C GLY A 49 15.25 6.37 -7.27
N ALA A 50 13.96 6.40 -7.60
CA ALA A 50 13.33 5.43 -8.49
C ALA A 50 13.36 5.88 -9.97
N SER A 51 13.56 4.91 -10.88
CA SER A 51 13.41 5.16 -12.32
C SER A 51 11.94 5.25 -12.71
N ASP A 52 11.56 6.31 -13.43
CA ASP A 52 10.17 6.60 -13.84
C ASP A 52 9.66 5.69 -14.97
N GLN A 53 10.57 5.10 -15.74
CA GLN A 53 10.26 4.54 -17.07
C GLN A 53 9.39 3.27 -17.05
N SER A 54 9.14 2.67 -15.88
CA SER A 54 8.40 1.40 -15.76
C SER A 54 7.19 1.48 -14.81
N ILE A 55 6.69 2.68 -14.51
CA ILE A 55 5.58 2.87 -13.56
C ILE A 55 4.31 3.25 -14.32
N ASP A 56 3.42 2.27 -14.51
CA ASP A 56 2.14 2.45 -15.21
C ASP A 56 1.19 3.38 -14.42
N ASP A 57 1.05 3.16 -13.11
CA ASP A 57 0.23 3.96 -12.20
C ASP A 57 1.09 4.55 -11.07
N ARG A 58 1.47 5.82 -11.22
CA ARG A 58 2.32 6.55 -10.26
C ARG A 58 1.62 6.77 -8.92
N PRO A 59 0.36 7.28 -8.85
CA PRO A 59 -0.37 7.36 -7.59
C PRO A 59 -0.44 6.03 -6.82
N ALA A 60 -0.74 4.92 -7.49
CA ALA A 60 -0.79 3.61 -6.85
C ALA A 60 0.58 3.16 -6.34
N TYR A 61 1.65 3.43 -7.10
CA TYR A 61 3.02 3.14 -6.69
C TYR A 61 3.42 3.93 -5.44
N LEU A 62 3.12 5.24 -5.39
CA LEU A 62 3.42 6.09 -4.24
C LEU A 62 2.66 5.68 -2.98
N ARG A 63 1.36 5.37 -3.11
CA ARG A 63 0.56 4.81 -2.00
C ARG A 63 1.15 3.49 -1.51
N THR A 64 1.65 2.66 -2.41
CA THR A 64 2.32 1.39 -2.05
C THR A 64 3.59 1.63 -1.24
N ILE A 65 4.43 2.60 -1.63
CA ILE A 65 5.63 2.97 -0.85
C ILE A 65 5.25 3.38 0.57
N VAL A 66 4.27 4.28 0.71
CA VAL A 66 3.81 4.78 2.02
C VAL A 66 3.24 3.64 2.88
N ILE A 67 2.37 2.79 2.33
CA ILE A 67 1.81 1.65 3.06
C ILE A 67 2.90 0.69 3.55
N ASN A 68 3.93 0.43 2.74
CA ASN A 68 5.04 -0.43 3.15
C ASN A 68 5.85 0.19 4.30
N LEU A 69 6.15 1.49 4.21
CA LEU A 69 6.85 2.23 5.26
C LEU A 69 6.05 2.24 6.57
N VAL A 70 4.75 2.50 6.52
CA VAL A 70 3.85 2.43 7.69
C VAL A 70 3.89 1.04 8.31
N ARG A 71 3.80 -0.03 7.49
CA ARG A 71 3.86 -1.41 7.98
C ARG A 71 5.20 -1.72 8.65
N ASP A 72 6.30 -1.29 8.05
CA ASP A 72 7.64 -1.46 8.63
C ASP A 72 7.75 -0.76 9.99
N ARG A 73 7.23 0.47 10.10
CA ARG A 73 7.18 1.24 11.35
C ARG A 73 6.35 0.52 12.42
N MET A 74 5.14 0.08 12.07
CA MET A 74 4.26 -0.65 12.99
C MET A 74 4.86 -2.00 13.43
N ARG A 75 5.56 -2.70 12.53
CA ARG A 75 6.28 -3.94 12.88
C ARG A 75 7.39 -3.65 13.89
N ARG A 76 8.16 -2.58 13.71
CA ARG A 76 9.20 -2.19 14.68
C ARG A 76 8.61 -1.79 16.03
N ARG A 77 7.47 -1.09 16.08
CA ARG A 77 6.73 -0.78 17.32
C ARG A 77 6.36 -2.06 18.07
N ASN A 78 5.79 -3.05 17.37
CA ASN A 78 5.44 -4.34 17.95
C ASN A 78 6.66 -5.14 18.46
N SER A 79 7.76 -5.15 17.71
CA SER A 79 9.01 -5.80 18.14
C SER A 79 9.70 -5.09 19.31
N ALA A 80 9.46 -3.79 19.49
CA ALA A 80 9.96 -3.00 20.62
C ALA A 80 9.07 -3.10 21.88
N GLY A 81 8.04 -3.95 21.87
CA GLY A 81 7.11 -4.13 23.00
C GLY A 81 6.03 -3.05 23.12
N VAL A 82 5.92 -2.15 22.13
CA VAL A 82 4.83 -1.18 22.05
C VAL A 82 3.66 -1.86 21.35
N MET A 83 2.83 -2.59 22.12
CA MET A 83 1.53 -3.07 21.65
C MET A 83 0.62 -1.86 21.45
N VAL A 84 0.54 -1.37 20.21
CA VAL A 84 -0.54 -0.45 19.82
C VAL A 84 -1.73 -1.32 19.44
N ASP A 85 -2.77 -1.27 20.27
CA ASP A 85 -4.05 -1.91 19.97
C ASP A 85 -4.58 -1.36 18.64
N LEU A 86 -4.78 -2.25 17.68
CA LEU A 86 -5.30 -1.92 16.34
C LEU A 86 -6.78 -1.51 16.39
N GLN A 87 -7.42 -1.57 17.57
CA GLN A 87 -8.78 -1.12 17.81
C GLN A 87 -8.90 0.30 18.36
N GLN A 88 -7.79 1.02 18.57
CA GLN A 88 -7.89 2.41 19.00
C GLN A 88 -8.44 3.23 17.83
N GLU A 89 -9.72 3.58 17.94
CA GLU A 89 -10.37 4.65 17.20
C GLU A 89 -9.36 5.80 17.12
N SER A 90 -8.92 6.08 15.90
CA SER A 90 -8.06 7.21 15.64
C SER A 90 -8.78 8.42 16.21
N ASP A 91 -8.09 9.19 17.07
CA ASP A 91 -8.55 10.53 17.41
C ASP A 91 -8.95 11.22 16.10
N PRO A 92 -10.15 11.82 15.97
CA PRO A 92 -10.62 12.31 14.69
C PRO A 92 -9.70 13.45 14.27
N LEU A 93 -8.70 13.15 13.43
CA LEU A 93 -8.19 14.12 12.48
C LEU A 93 -9.44 14.67 11.81
N GLU A 94 -9.70 15.96 12.01
CA GLU A 94 -10.94 16.64 11.64
C GLU A 94 -11.20 16.42 10.14
N TRP A 95 -11.95 15.36 9.82
CA TRP A 95 -12.18 14.93 8.45
C TRP A 95 -13.27 15.80 7.84
N THR A 96 -12.95 16.37 6.69
CA THR A 96 -13.85 17.27 5.97
C THR A 96 -14.85 16.46 5.16
N ALA A 97 -15.96 17.06 4.74
CA ALA A 97 -16.95 16.41 3.88
C ALA A 97 -16.37 15.91 2.53
N ALA A 98 -15.21 16.44 2.11
CA ALA A 98 -14.46 15.96 0.94
C ALA A 98 -13.81 14.57 1.14
N ASP A 99 -13.74 14.08 2.37
CA ASP A 99 -13.14 12.78 2.73
C ASP A 99 -14.17 11.63 2.66
N THR A 100 -15.45 11.91 2.39
CA THR A 100 -16.49 10.89 2.25
C THR A 100 -16.58 10.45 0.78
N PRO A 101 -16.35 9.17 0.45
CA PRO A 101 -16.46 8.69 -0.91
C PRO A 101 -17.89 8.86 -1.44
N SER A 102 -18.02 9.25 -2.71
CA SER A 102 -19.33 9.35 -3.36
C SER A 102 -20.01 7.97 -3.43
N VAL A 103 -21.34 7.95 -3.58
CA VAL A 103 -22.10 6.70 -3.73
C VAL A 103 -21.57 5.87 -4.90
N GLU A 104 -21.21 6.52 -6.01
CA GLU A 104 -20.60 5.89 -7.18
C GLU A 104 -19.24 5.27 -6.86
N GLN A 105 -18.39 5.97 -6.10
CA GLN A 105 -17.11 5.44 -5.63
C GLN A 105 -17.30 4.24 -4.70
N VAL A 106 -18.28 4.28 -3.79
CA VAL A 106 -18.58 3.15 -2.90
C VAL A 106 -19.02 1.91 -3.70
N ILE A 107 -19.91 2.08 -4.68
CA ILE A 107 -20.35 0.98 -5.54
C ILE A 107 -19.19 0.43 -6.36
N TYR A 108 -18.39 1.31 -6.98
CA TYR A 108 -17.21 0.95 -7.76
C TYR A 108 -16.19 0.15 -6.92
N HIS A 109 -15.87 0.62 -5.72
CA HIS A 109 -14.95 -0.09 -4.81
C HIS A 109 -15.51 -1.43 -4.35
N ARG A 110 -16.82 -1.53 -4.10
CA ARG A 110 -17.46 -2.79 -3.72
C ARG A 110 -17.38 -3.83 -4.83
N GLN A 111 -17.67 -3.44 -6.08
CA GLN A 111 -17.55 -4.33 -7.24
C GLN A 111 -16.12 -4.83 -7.45
N ARG A 112 -15.13 -3.94 -7.30
CA ARG A 112 -13.71 -4.32 -7.37
C ARG A 112 -13.30 -5.25 -6.23
N LEU A 113 -13.80 -5.03 -5.03
CA LEU A 113 -13.55 -5.92 -3.89
C LEU A 113 -14.13 -7.32 -4.13
N GLU A 114 -15.37 -7.41 -4.60
CA GLU A 114 -16.02 -8.68 -4.94
C GLU A 114 -15.25 -9.45 -6.03
N ALA A 115 -14.76 -8.74 -7.05
CA ALA A 115 -13.97 -9.37 -8.09
C ALA A 115 -12.59 -9.80 -7.59
N PHE A 116 -11.96 -9.01 -6.73
CA PHE A 116 -10.71 -9.37 -6.09
C PHE A 116 -10.87 -10.63 -5.21
N GLU A 117 -11.97 -10.76 -4.47
CA GLU A 117 -12.29 -11.98 -3.73
C GLU A 117 -12.46 -13.20 -4.66
N LYS A 118 -13.12 -13.03 -5.81
CA LYS A 118 -13.21 -14.09 -6.83
C LYS A 118 -11.82 -14.47 -7.35
N ALA A 119 -10.93 -13.52 -7.56
CA ALA A 119 -9.55 -13.78 -7.98
C ALA A 119 -8.78 -14.59 -6.93
N LEU A 120 -8.90 -14.24 -5.66
CA LEU A 120 -8.27 -15.02 -4.61
C LEU A 120 -8.77 -16.46 -4.56
N ARG A 121 -10.05 -16.71 -4.90
CA ARG A 121 -10.63 -18.05 -4.96
C ARG A 121 -10.05 -18.93 -6.07
N THR A 122 -9.55 -18.35 -7.17
CA THR A 122 -8.92 -19.14 -8.26
C THR A 122 -7.49 -19.56 -7.93
N LEU A 123 -6.85 -18.94 -6.93
CA LEU A 123 -5.50 -19.29 -6.51
C LEU A 123 -5.42 -20.65 -5.83
N THR A 124 -4.31 -21.35 -6.08
CA THR A 124 -3.94 -22.52 -5.27
C THR A 124 -3.82 -22.14 -3.79
N PRO A 125 -4.10 -23.06 -2.84
CA PRO A 125 -4.02 -22.78 -1.41
C PRO A 125 -2.69 -22.13 -1.00
N ARG A 126 -1.56 -22.63 -1.52
CA ARG A 126 -0.23 -22.05 -1.22
C ARG A 126 0.00 -20.66 -1.80
N SER A 127 -0.42 -20.40 -3.03
CA SER A 127 -0.33 -19.04 -3.58
C SER A 127 -1.19 -18.06 -2.79
N ARG A 128 -2.40 -18.47 -2.38
CA ARG A 128 -3.30 -17.64 -1.57
C ARG A 128 -2.69 -17.34 -0.20
N GLU A 129 -2.17 -18.36 0.48
CA GLU A 129 -1.55 -18.21 1.80
C GLU A 129 -0.33 -17.29 1.77
N VAL A 130 0.61 -17.52 0.84
CA VAL A 130 1.79 -16.64 0.67
C VAL A 130 1.35 -15.21 0.37
N PHE A 131 0.33 -15.03 -0.48
CA PHE A 131 -0.23 -13.72 -0.79
C PHE A 131 -0.84 -13.04 0.44
N ILE A 132 -1.64 -13.76 1.24
CA ILE A 132 -2.25 -13.22 2.47
C ILE A 132 -1.16 -12.83 3.48
N LEU A 133 -0.17 -13.70 3.71
CA LEU A 133 0.95 -13.41 4.61
C LEU A 133 1.71 -12.15 4.17
N ARG A 134 1.95 -11.98 2.88
CA ARG A 134 2.66 -10.80 2.35
C ARG A 134 1.81 -9.54 2.35
N LYS A 135 0.61 -9.61 1.77
CA LYS A 135 -0.20 -8.43 1.44
C LYS A 135 -1.14 -8.02 2.55
N LEU A 136 -1.63 -8.96 3.35
CA LEU A 136 -2.56 -8.69 4.44
C LEU A 136 -1.84 -8.61 5.79
N HIS A 137 -0.98 -9.58 6.10
CA HIS A 137 -0.21 -9.60 7.34
C HIS A 137 1.13 -8.84 7.28
N GLY A 138 1.52 -8.35 6.10
CA GLY A 138 2.73 -7.52 5.95
C GLY A 138 4.05 -8.25 6.19
N LYS A 139 4.08 -9.58 6.17
CA LYS A 139 5.29 -10.36 6.42
C LYS A 139 6.31 -10.19 5.29
N SER A 140 7.58 -10.05 5.67
CA SER A 140 8.74 -10.10 4.77
C SER A 140 8.91 -11.49 4.15
N HIS A 141 9.73 -11.60 3.09
CA HIS A 141 10.00 -12.91 2.47
C HIS A 141 10.63 -13.89 3.45
N ASP A 142 11.51 -13.41 4.34
CA ASP A 142 12.16 -14.26 5.33
C ASP A 142 11.18 -14.78 6.38
N GLU A 143 10.29 -13.93 6.89
CA GLU A 143 9.23 -14.35 7.83
C GLU A 143 8.25 -15.33 7.16
N ILE A 144 7.93 -15.13 5.87
CA ILE A 144 7.11 -16.08 5.13
C ILE A 144 7.85 -17.41 4.97
N ALA A 145 9.15 -17.39 4.65
CA ALA A 145 9.98 -18.59 4.55
C ALA A 145 10.01 -19.34 5.88
N SER A 146 10.19 -18.66 7.01
CA SER A 146 10.16 -19.27 8.34
C SER A 146 8.82 -19.91 8.69
N VAL A 147 7.70 -19.32 8.27
CA VAL A 147 6.34 -19.85 8.55
C VAL A 147 5.96 -20.98 7.60
N THR A 148 6.33 -20.89 6.33
CA THR A 148 5.85 -21.79 5.27
C THR A 148 6.84 -22.90 4.89
N GLY A 149 8.12 -22.75 5.26
CA GLY A 149 9.22 -23.63 4.85
C GLY A 149 9.64 -23.48 3.38
N LEU A 150 9.13 -22.46 2.69
CA LEU A 150 9.41 -22.21 1.27
C LEU A 150 10.71 -21.44 1.07
N SER A 151 11.41 -21.70 -0.04
CA SER A 151 12.53 -20.85 -0.47
C SER A 151 12.03 -19.48 -0.94
N GLN A 152 12.91 -18.47 -0.90
CA GLN A 152 12.58 -17.13 -1.40
C GLN A 152 12.10 -17.16 -2.88
N SER A 153 12.76 -17.96 -3.73
CA SER A 153 12.35 -18.13 -5.13
C SER A 153 10.95 -18.76 -5.26
N ALA A 154 10.59 -19.72 -4.41
CA ALA A 154 9.25 -20.29 -4.40
C ALA A 154 8.21 -19.26 -3.93
N ILE A 155 8.53 -18.45 -2.93
CA ILE A 155 7.68 -17.35 -2.44
C ILE A 155 7.41 -16.35 -3.56
N GLU A 156 8.45 -15.89 -4.26
CA GLU A 156 8.32 -14.97 -5.40
C GLU A 156 7.44 -15.55 -6.50
N LYS A 157 7.63 -16.83 -6.83
CA LYS A 157 6.80 -17.53 -7.83
C LYS A 157 5.33 -17.60 -7.40
N HIS A 158 5.07 -17.88 -6.13
CA HIS A 158 3.71 -17.90 -5.58
C HIS A 158 3.06 -16.51 -5.59
N LEU A 159 3.82 -15.47 -5.23
CA LEU A 159 3.38 -14.07 -5.28
C LEU A 159 3.12 -13.60 -6.70
N TYR A 160 3.99 -13.93 -7.65
CA TYR A 160 3.80 -13.61 -9.06
C TYR A 160 2.48 -14.20 -9.57
N ARG A 161 2.25 -15.50 -9.35
CA ARG A 161 0.99 -16.16 -9.73
C ARG A 161 -0.23 -15.51 -9.10
N ALA A 162 -0.13 -15.13 -7.82
CA ALA A 162 -1.21 -14.47 -7.11
C ALA A 162 -1.52 -13.09 -7.70
N LEU A 163 -0.49 -12.28 -7.96
CA LEU A 163 -0.63 -10.93 -8.51
C LEU A 163 -1.14 -10.96 -9.96
N SER A 164 -0.68 -11.89 -10.80
CA SER A 164 -1.19 -12.05 -12.17
C SER A 164 -2.68 -12.39 -12.17
N ALA A 165 -3.12 -13.37 -11.38
CA ALA A 165 -4.54 -13.72 -11.33
C ALA A 165 -5.43 -12.57 -10.84
N CYS A 166 -4.94 -11.77 -9.88
CA CYS A 166 -5.63 -10.55 -9.45
C CYS A 166 -5.68 -9.50 -10.57
N ARG A 167 -4.59 -9.30 -11.30
CA ARG A 167 -4.53 -8.34 -12.41
C ARG A 167 -5.50 -8.73 -13.54
N ASP A 168 -5.46 -9.98 -13.99
CA ASP A 168 -6.29 -10.47 -15.10
C ASP A 168 -7.81 -10.32 -14.85
N ILE A 169 -8.22 -10.33 -13.58
CA ILE A 169 -9.62 -10.14 -13.19
C ILE A 169 -9.97 -8.67 -13.04
N LEU A 170 -9.03 -7.85 -12.55
CA LEU A 170 -9.22 -6.40 -12.43
C LEU A 170 -9.27 -5.73 -13.81
N GLU A 171 -8.43 -6.15 -14.77
CA GLU A 171 -8.46 -5.66 -16.16
C GLU A 171 -9.78 -5.95 -16.89
N LYS A 172 -10.56 -6.93 -16.43
CA LYS A 172 -11.87 -7.26 -17.02
C LYS A 172 -13.01 -6.39 -16.48
N LEU A 173 -12.75 -5.56 -15.47
CA LEU A 173 -13.73 -4.68 -14.83
C LEU A 173 -13.58 -3.22 -15.26
N ASP A 174 -12.42 -2.86 -15.82
CA ASP A 174 -12.12 -1.54 -16.37
C ASP A 174 -12.48 -1.50 -17.87
#